data_AF-A0A843F6P2-F1
#
_entry.id   AF-A0A843F6P2-F1
#
_cell.length_a   1.000
_cell.length_b   1.000
_cell.length_c   1.000
_cell.angle_alpha   90.00
_cell.angle_beta   90.00
_cell.angle_gamma   90.00
#
_symmetry.space_group_name_H-M   'P 1'
#
loop_
_entity.id
_entity.type
_entity.pdbx_description
1 polymer ?
#
loop_
_entity_poly.entity_id
_entity_poly.type
_entity_poly.pdbx_seq_one_letter_code
_entity_poly.pdbx_strand_id
1 'polypeptide(L)'
;MKDYLPEDEIHSLKQIFYLIMMALCVVNIFYAIVGEGMVFLYSFVIFDIALSLYFAVTMDKSSLKNKIIWLILIPYGSLSLLLFHRDLVIYFNVIHVLIFIYFAKLNFDKFMDYTNSNGLGVTIVLLFVIIFASFFITQYAESVNALDSLVMISNEFTGNGYGIFGATILGKFNSLLLVWGGYVISGVSAATLTAAILRRHFNKRFAELEKLIEGDDE
;
A
#
# COMPACT_ATOMS: atom_id res chain seq x y z
N MET A 1 12.67 11.18 -24.03
CA MET A 1 12.05 10.87 -22.72
C MET A 1 12.02 9.37 -22.41
N LYS A 2 12.61 8.49 -23.25
CA LYS A 2 12.68 7.03 -23.06
C LYS A 2 13.96 6.53 -22.37
N ASP A 3 14.95 7.41 -22.12
CA ASP A 3 16.29 6.99 -21.68
C ASP A 3 16.62 7.22 -20.20
N TYR A 4 15.65 7.64 -19.37
CA TYR A 4 15.96 8.05 -17.99
C TYR A 4 15.49 7.09 -16.90
N LEU A 5 14.67 6.07 -17.22
CA LEU A 5 14.28 4.99 -16.30
C LEU A 5 13.89 3.74 -17.12
N PRO A 6 14.41 2.54 -16.82
CA PRO A 6 13.96 1.30 -17.44
C PRO A 6 12.44 1.13 -17.26
N GLU A 7 11.73 0.66 -18.30
CA GLU A 7 10.26 0.51 -18.26
C GLU A 7 9.82 -0.37 -17.07
N ASP A 8 10.59 -1.41 -16.73
CA ASP A 8 10.34 -2.31 -15.60
C ASP A 8 10.36 -1.61 -14.22
N GLU A 9 11.22 -0.60 -14.03
CA GLU A 9 11.27 0.17 -12.78
C GLU A 9 10.04 1.07 -12.63
N ILE A 10 9.59 1.67 -13.73
CA ILE A 10 8.36 2.48 -13.78
C ILE A 10 7.14 1.60 -13.49
N HIS A 11 7.10 0.37 -14.03
CA HIS A 11 6.05 -0.60 -13.74
C HIS A 11 6.00 -0.97 -12.25
N SER A 12 7.16 -1.26 -11.65
CA SER A 12 7.27 -1.59 -10.22
C SER A 12 6.85 -0.43 -9.31
N LEU A 13 7.26 0.81 -9.64
CA LEU A 13 6.83 2.01 -8.92
C LEU A 13 5.32 2.22 -8.98
N LYS A 14 4.69 1.97 -10.14
CA LYS A 14 3.23 2.03 -10.29
C LYS A 14 2.52 0.98 -9.44
N GLN A 15 3.04 -0.25 -9.38
CA GLN A 15 2.48 -1.30 -8.51
C GLN A 15 2.49 -0.85 -7.04
N ILE A 16 3.64 -0.39 -6.54
CA ILE A 16 3.79 0.10 -5.17
C ILE A 16 2.83 1.28 -4.92
N PHE A 17 2.72 2.20 -5.88
CA PHE A 17 1.82 3.34 -5.80
C PHE A 17 0.36 2.91 -5.61
N TYR A 18 -0.15 1.99 -6.44
CA TYR A 18 -1.54 1.52 -6.31
C TYR A 18 -1.77 0.74 -5.00
N LEU A 19 -0.77 -0.01 -4.54
CA LEU A 19 -0.83 -0.70 -3.26
C LEU A 19 -0.93 0.28 -2.09
N ILE A 20 -0.13 1.36 -2.10
CA ILE A 20 -0.21 2.45 -1.11
C ILE A 20 -1.57 3.13 -1.17
N MET A 21 -2.08 3.47 -2.36
CA MET A 21 -3.38 4.12 -2.49
C MET A 21 -4.52 3.25 -1.97
N MET A 22 -4.48 1.94 -2.24
CA MET A 22 -5.41 0.97 -1.68
C MET A 22 -5.33 0.94 -0.15
N ALA A 23 -4.12 0.91 0.41
CA ALA A 23 -3.85 1.03 1.84
C ALA A 23 -4.51 2.25 2.47
N LEU A 24 -4.28 3.44 1.91
CA LEU A 24 -4.86 4.67 2.44
C LEU A 24 -6.39 4.64 2.41
N CYS A 25 -7.00 4.06 1.38
CA CYS A 25 -8.46 3.88 1.33
C CYS A 25 -8.96 2.95 2.44
N VAL A 26 -8.28 1.82 2.67
CA VAL A 26 -8.63 0.85 3.73
C VAL A 26 -8.47 1.48 5.12
N VAL A 27 -7.38 2.22 5.36
CA VAL A 27 -7.21 3.00 6.58
C VAL A 27 -8.38 3.95 6.76
N ASN A 28 -8.72 4.73 5.74
CA ASN A 28 -9.83 5.69 5.81
C ASN A 28 -11.15 5.01 6.20
N ILE A 29 -11.50 3.91 5.53
CA ILE A 29 -12.70 3.12 5.83
C ILE A 29 -12.69 2.63 7.29
N PHE A 30 -11.58 2.08 7.75
CA PHE A 30 -11.47 1.58 9.12
C PHE A 30 -11.67 2.69 10.15
N TYR A 31 -10.99 3.82 9.97
CA TYR A 31 -11.14 4.97 10.86
C TYR A 31 -12.52 5.62 10.77
N ALA A 32 -13.18 5.60 9.61
CA ALA A 32 -14.55 6.07 9.47
C ALA A 32 -15.56 5.19 10.24
N ILE A 33 -15.28 3.89 10.37
CA ILE A 33 -16.15 2.92 11.07
C ILE A 33 -15.83 2.85 12.58
N VAL A 34 -14.55 2.89 12.95
CA VAL A 34 -14.05 2.64 14.31
C VAL A 34 -13.73 3.96 15.06
N GLY A 35 -13.69 5.09 14.34
CA GLY A 35 -13.25 6.39 14.86
C GLY A 35 -14.17 7.05 15.89
N GLU A 36 -15.40 6.55 16.09
CA GLU A 36 -16.26 6.96 17.19
C GLU A 36 -15.64 6.50 18.53
N GLY A 37 -14.79 7.36 19.12
CA GLY A 37 -14.14 7.13 20.41
C GLY A 37 -12.61 7.28 20.43
N MET A 38 -11.96 7.57 19.29
CA MET A 38 -10.50 7.74 19.26
C MET A 38 -10.03 9.17 19.57
N VAL A 39 -8.94 9.27 20.34
CA VAL A 39 -8.30 10.52 20.81
C VAL A 39 -7.82 11.45 19.67
N PHE A 40 -7.73 10.95 18.44
CA PHE A 40 -7.13 11.63 17.28
C PHE A 40 -8.14 12.07 16.19
N LEU A 41 -9.37 12.39 16.59
CA LEU A 41 -10.49 12.77 15.70
C LEU A 41 -10.08 13.78 14.59
N TYR A 42 -9.32 14.82 14.95
CA TYR A 42 -8.89 15.87 14.00
C TYR A 42 -7.82 15.41 13.00
N SER A 43 -6.92 14.51 13.37
CA SER A 43 -5.89 14.00 12.44
C SER A 43 -6.52 13.12 11.35
N PHE A 44 -7.54 12.35 11.71
CA PHE A 44 -8.33 11.57 10.75
C PHE A 44 -9.07 12.48 9.74
N VAL A 45 -9.67 13.57 10.20
CA VAL A 45 -10.37 14.55 9.34
C VAL A 45 -9.46 15.16 8.29
N ILE A 46 -8.24 15.55 8.68
CA ILE A 46 -7.25 16.09 7.74
C ILE A 46 -6.85 15.01 6.71
N PHE A 47 -6.61 13.78 7.17
CA PHE A 47 -6.28 12.65 6.30
C PHE A 47 -7.40 12.37 5.28
N ASP A 48 -8.65 12.36 5.73
CA ASP A 48 -9.83 12.13 4.92
C ASP A 48 -10.00 13.20 3.83
N ILE A 49 -9.86 14.47 4.20
CA ILE A 49 -9.90 15.60 3.27
C ILE A 49 -8.77 15.50 2.24
N ALA A 50 -7.55 15.22 2.66
CA ALA A 50 -6.40 15.13 1.78
C ALA A 50 -6.55 13.99 0.76
N LEU A 51 -6.99 12.81 1.22
CA LEU A 51 -7.19 11.65 0.36
C LEU A 51 -8.35 11.88 -0.64
N SER A 52 -9.44 12.49 -0.18
CA SER A 52 -10.56 12.89 -1.04
C SER A 52 -10.13 13.89 -2.12
N LEU A 53 -9.33 14.88 -1.74
CA LEU A 53 -8.80 15.88 -2.68
C LEU A 53 -7.91 15.22 -3.74
N TYR A 54 -7.05 14.29 -3.35
CA TYR A 54 -6.23 13.53 -4.29
C TYR A 54 -7.08 12.84 -5.37
N PHE A 55 -8.10 12.08 -4.97
CA PHE A 55 -8.98 11.39 -5.93
C PHE A 55 -9.82 12.37 -6.74
N ALA A 56 -10.24 13.49 -6.15
CA ALA A 56 -11.02 14.52 -6.84
C ALA A 56 -10.23 15.25 -7.93
N VAL A 57 -8.91 15.41 -7.76
CA VAL A 57 -8.01 16.04 -8.75
C VAL A 57 -7.63 15.05 -9.84
N THR A 58 -7.39 13.79 -9.49
CA THR A 58 -6.90 12.77 -10.42
C THR A 58 -7.99 12.11 -11.26
N MET A 59 -9.26 12.26 -10.89
CA MET A 59 -10.38 11.68 -11.62
C MET A 59 -10.81 12.52 -12.83
N ASP A 60 -11.01 11.86 -13.97
CA ASP A 60 -11.63 12.46 -15.15
C ASP A 60 -13.13 12.72 -14.91
N LYS A 61 -13.57 13.96 -15.16
CA LYS A 61 -14.94 14.44 -14.92
C LYS A 61 -15.77 14.54 -16.20
N SER A 62 -15.29 13.96 -17.31
CA SER A 62 -15.97 13.98 -18.61
C SER A 62 -17.35 13.31 -18.57
N SER A 63 -17.48 12.19 -17.86
CA SER A 63 -18.72 11.40 -17.79
C SER A 63 -19.64 11.78 -16.63
N LEU A 64 -20.96 11.62 -16.82
CA LEU A 64 -21.96 11.84 -15.76
C LEU A 64 -21.69 10.96 -14.53
N LYS A 65 -21.31 9.69 -14.75
CA LYS A 65 -20.93 8.76 -13.68
C LYS A 65 -19.82 9.34 -12.81
N ASN A 66 -18.75 9.85 -13.41
CA ASN A 66 -17.61 10.39 -12.66
C ASN A 66 -17.94 11.72 -11.97
N LYS A 67 -18.85 12.52 -12.54
CA LYS A 67 -19.38 13.72 -11.86
C LYS A 67 -20.15 13.37 -10.59
N ILE A 68 -20.95 12.29 -10.63
CA ILE A 68 -21.66 11.80 -9.44
C ILE A 68 -20.66 11.29 -8.39
N ILE A 69 -19.69 10.47 -8.80
CA ILE A 69 -18.61 9.99 -7.90
C ILE A 69 -17.88 11.18 -7.27
N TRP A 70 -17.60 12.22 -8.05
CA TRP A 70 -16.89 13.42 -7.57
C TRP A 70 -17.67 14.17 -6.50
N LEU A 71 -18.99 14.31 -6.68
CA LEU A 71 -19.85 15.00 -5.73
C LEU A 71 -19.97 14.22 -4.42
N ILE A 72 -20.03 12.89 -4.52
CA ILE A 72 -20.12 11.98 -3.37
C ILE A 72 -18.78 11.87 -2.62
N LEU A 73 -17.65 12.10 -3.31
CA LEU A 73 -16.30 12.11 -2.73
C LEU A 73 -16.05 13.29 -1.80
N ILE A 74 -16.89 14.34 -1.83
CA ILE A 74 -16.74 15.47 -0.92
C ILE A 74 -16.94 14.98 0.52
N PRO A 75 -15.93 15.13 1.40
CA PRO A 75 -15.97 14.61 2.77
C PRO A 75 -16.78 15.55 3.68
N TYR A 76 -18.10 15.61 3.47
CA TYR A 76 -18.98 16.55 4.17
C TYR A 76 -18.93 16.41 5.70
N GLY A 77 -18.81 15.19 6.22
CA GLY A 77 -18.66 14.93 7.66
C GLY A 77 -17.38 15.56 8.21
N SER A 78 -16.24 15.24 7.61
CA SER A 78 -14.92 15.78 7.98
C SER A 78 -14.85 17.30 7.85
N LEU A 79 -15.40 17.88 6.77
CA LEU A 79 -15.45 19.33 6.57
C LEU A 79 -16.34 20.02 7.62
N SER A 80 -17.47 19.42 7.97
CA SER A 80 -18.35 19.97 9.01
C SER A 80 -17.68 19.96 10.37
N LEU A 81 -17.01 18.87 10.73
CA LEU A 81 -16.31 18.79 12.00
C LEU A 81 -15.18 19.83 12.05
N LEU A 82 -14.41 19.97 10.98
CA LEU A 82 -13.30 20.93 10.90
C LEU A 82 -13.78 22.40 11.00
N LEU A 83 -14.84 22.76 10.27
CA LEU A 83 -15.29 24.15 10.14
C LEU A 83 -16.25 24.57 11.26
N PHE A 84 -17.09 23.66 11.73
CA PHE A 84 -18.21 23.98 12.62
C PHE A 84 -18.17 23.21 13.95
N HIS A 85 -17.18 22.32 14.16
CA HIS A 85 -17.07 21.48 15.36
C HIS A 85 -18.37 20.68 15.61
N ARG A 86 -19.04 20.27 14.52
CA ARG A 86 -20.29 19.51 14.57
C ARG A 86 -20.08 18.13 13.96
N ASP A 87 -20.49 17.12 14.71
CA ASP A 87 -20.61 15.72 14.27
C ASP A 87 -21.82 15.56 13.32
N LEU A 88 -21.80 16.29 12.20
CA LEU A 88 -22.85 16.17 11.19
C LEU A 88 -22.75 14.79 10.52
N VAL A 89 -23.65 13.93 11.00
CA VAL A 89 -24.38 12.88 10.31
C VAL A 89 -23.55 11.65 9.92
N ILE A 90 -23.71 10.60 10.74
CA ILE A 90 -23.31 9.20 10.50
C ILE A 90 -23.61 8.75 9.04
N TYR A 91 -24.71 9.18 8.43
CA TYR A 91 -25.06 8.86 7.04
C TYR A 91 -24.05 9.37 5.99
N PHE A 92 -23.42 10.54 6.19
CA PHE A 92 -22.39 11.02 5.27
C PHE A 92 -21.10 10.21 5.39
N ASN A 93 -20.77 9.73 6.60
CA ASN A 93 -19.63 8.82 6.79
C ASN A 93 -19.87 7.48 6.08
N VAL A 94 -21.09 6.93 6.11
CA VAL A 94 -21.42 5.68 5.39
C VAL A 94 -21.26 5.82 3.88
N ILE A 95 -21.74 6.93 3.31
CA ILE A 95 -21.58 7.23 1.89
C ILE A 95 -20.09 7.32 1.50
N HIS A 96 -19.29 7.92 2.38
CA HIS A 96 -17.86 8.10 2.16
C HIS A 96 -17.07 6.79 2.33
N VAL A 97 -17.49 5.91 3.25
CA VAL A 97 -17.01 4.53 3.31
C VAL A 97 -17.24 3.80 1.98
N LEU A 98 -18.45 3.91 1.42
CA LEU A 98 -18.77 3.26 0.14
C LEU A 98 -17.92 3.81 -1.03
N ILE A 99 -17.65 5.12 -1.06
CA ILE A 99 -16.82 5.70 -2.12
C ILE A 99 -15.35 5.26 -1.99
N PHE A 100 -14.83 5.13 -0.77
CA PHE A 100 -13.48 4.62 -0.57
C PHE A 100 -13.36 3.11 -0.80
N ILE A 101 -14.41 2.32 -0.59
CA ILE A 101 -14.43 0.91 -1.02
C ILE A 101 -14.30 0.84 -2.55
N TYR A 102 -15.02 1.71 -3.27
CA TYR A 102 -14.89 1.81 -4.73
C TYR A 102 -13.47 2.19 -5.16
N PHE A 103 -12.85 3.19 -4.53
CA PHE A 103 -11.48 3.59 -4.86
C PHE A 103 -10.45 2.53 -4.46
N ALA A 104 -10.63 1.83 -3.33
CA ALA A 104 -9.78 0.71 -2.94
C ALA A 104 -9.80 -0.38 -4.02
N LYS A 105 -11.00 -0.77 -4.48
CA LYS A 105 -11.15 -1.72 -5.60
C LYS A 105 -10.51 -1.21 -6.89
N LEU A 106 -10.73 0.05 -7.25
CA LEU A 106 -10.15 0.61 -8.47
C LEU A 106 -8.62 0.62 -8.45
N ASN A 107 -8.00 0.84 -7.29
CA ASN A 107 -6.55 0.72 -7.15
C ASN A 107 -6.09 -0.74 -7.13
N PHE A 108 -6.86 -1.67 -6.56
CA PHE A 108 -6.60 -3.11 -6.63
C PHE A 108 -6.60 -3.62 -8.07
N ASP A 109 -7.62 -3.26 -8.86
CA ASP A 109 -7.73 -3.68 -10.27
C ASP A 109 -6.50 -3.18 -11.06
N LYS A 110 -6.11 -1.91 -10.88
CA LYS A 110 -4.89 -1.36 -11.48
C LYS A 110 -3.63 -2.08 -11.00
N PHE A 111 -3.51 -2.36 -9.71
CA PHE A 111 -2.39 -3.13 -9.18
C PHE A 111 -2.28 -4.49 -9.88
N MET A 112 -3.38 -5.23 -10.00
CA MET A 112 -3.41 -6.53 -10.67
C MET A 112 -3.04 -6.43 -12.16
N ASP A 113 -3.51 -5.39 -12.86
CA ASP A 113 -3.14 -5.14 -14.26
C ASP A 113 -1.61 -4.97 -14.42
N TYR A 114 -0.96 -4.30 -13.46
CA TYR A 114 0.48 -4.12 -13.47
C TYR A 114 1.27 -5.33 -12.98
N THR A 115 0.65 -6.29 -12.27
CA THR A 115 1.34 -7.44 -11.64
C THR A 115 1.07 -8.79 -12.32
N ASN A 116 0.08 -8.89 -13.21
CA ASN A 116 -0.35 -10.15 -13.85
C ASN A 116 0.67 -10.82 -14.79
N SER A 117 1.93 -10.37 -14.86
CA SER A 117 2.96 -11.06 -15.65
C SER A 117 3.64 -12.24 -14.96
N ASN A 118 3.57 -12.42 -13.61
CA ASN A 118 4.47 -13.40 -12.93
C ASN A 118 3.95 -14.12 -11.67
N GLY A 119 2.63 -14.18 -11.39
CA GLY A 119 2.09 -14.90 -10.20
C GLY A 119 2.44 -14.30 -8.82
N LEU A 120 3.34 -13.30 -8.79
CA LEU A 120 3.75 -12.54 -7.60
C LEU A 120 2.62 -11.70 -6.98
N GLY A 121 1.59 -11.35 -7.75
CA GLY A 121 0.51 -10.45 -7.31
C GLY A 121 -0.30 -10.99 -6.14
N VAL A 122 -0.62 -12.29 -6.15
CA VAL A 122 -1.35 -12.94 -5.06
C VAL A 122 -0.53 -12.92 -3.78
N THR A 123 0.78 -13.21 -3.87
CA THR A 123 1.69 -13.19 -2.72
C THR A 123 1.82 -11.79 -2.12
N ILE A 124 1.93 -10.76 -2.96
CA ILE A 124 2.01 -9.36 -2.50
C ILE A 124 0.72 -8.94 -1.79
N VAL A 125 -0.45 -9.29 -2.35
CA VAL A 125 -1.75 -9.01 -1.72
C VAL A 125 -1.89 -9.74 -0.39
N LEU A 126 -1.46 -11.00 -0.32
CA LEU A 126 -1.55 -11.80 0.90
C LEU A 126 -0.63 -11.25 1.99
N LEU A 127 0.61 -10.88 1.64
CA LEU A 127 1.52 -10.18 2.55
C LEU A 127 0.93 -8.86 3.04
N PHE A 128 0.36 -8.08 2.11
CA PHE A 128 -0.29 -6.82 2.44
C PHE A 128 -1.45 -6.99 3.42
N VAL A 129 -2.31 -7.99 3.22
CA VAL A 129 -3.42 -8.31 4.13
C VAL A 129 -2.91 -8.69 5.51
N ILE A 130 -1.86 -9.52 5.60
CA ILE A 130 -1.25 -9.88 6.89
C ILE A 130 -0.75 -8.64 7.61
N ILE A 131 -0.02 -7.76 6.92
CA ILE A 131 0.54 -6.54 7.54
C ILE A 131 -0.56 -5.60 8.00
N PHE A 132 -1.61 -5.42 7.20
CA PHE A 132 -2.76 -4.59 7.56
C PHE A 132 -3.60 -5.17 8.70
N ALA A 133 -3.80 -6.49 8.73
CA ALA A 133 -4.47 -7.15 9.84
C ALA A 133 -3.66 -6.98 11.13
N SER A 134 -2.35 -7.23 11.08
CA SER A 134 -1.45 -7.01 12.21
C SER A 134 -1.47 -5.56 12.67
N PHE A 135 -1.48 -4.58 11.75
CA PHE A 135 -1.58 -3.16 12.08
C PHE A 135 -2.81 -2.85 12.96
N PHE A 136 -4.00 -3.28 12.54
CA PHE A 136 -5.23 -3.01 13.30
C PHE A 136 -5.30 -3.80 14.60
N ILE A 137 -4.87 -5.07 14.59
CA ILE A 137 -4.82 -5.92 15.78
C ILE A 137 -3.87 -5.31 16.82
N THR A 138 -2.66 -4.93 16.44
CA THR A 138 -1.68 -4.30 17.33
C THR A 138 -2.20 -2.97 17.86
N GLN A 139 -2.80 -2.14 17.02
CA GLN A 139 -3.37 -0.86 17.46
C GLN A 139 -4.47 -1.06 18.53
N TYR A 140 -5.33 -2.07 18.35
CA TYR A 140 -6.40 -2.38 19.29
C TYR A 140 -5.89 -3.07 20.56
N ALA A 141 -5.08 -4.11 20.41
CA ALA A 141 -4.59 -4.93 21.53
C ALA A 141 -3.62 -4.16 22.44
N GLU A 142 -2.73 -3.37 21.84
CA GLU A 142 -1.71 -2.61 22.58
C GLU A 142 -2.19 -1.20 22.96
N SER A 143 -3.39 -0.79 22.49
CA SER A 143 -3.95 0.56 22.70
C SER A 143 -2.99 1.69 22.30
N VAL A 144 -2.15 1.43 21.29
CA VAL A 144 -1.19 2.40 20.76
C VAL A 144 -1.80 3.19 19.60
N ASN A 145 -1.20 4.33 19.25
CA ASN A 145 -1.63 5.08 18.07
C ASN A 145 -1.19 4.39 16.76
N ALA A 146 -1.70 4.88 15.62
CA ALA A 146 -1.39 4.35 14.30
C ALA A 146 0.12 4.29 14.01
N LEU A 147 0.84 5.38 14.30
CA LEU A 147 2.27 5.46 14.00
C LEU A 147 3.06 4.43 14.82
N ASP A 148 2.67 4.25 16.07
CA ASP A 148 3.29 3.29 16.98
C ASP A 148 2.97 1.86 16.58
N SER A 149 1.73 1.56 16.21
CA SER A 149 1.37 0.25 15.66
C SER A 149 2.17 -0.07 14.39
N LEU A 150 2.28 0.88 13.45
CA LEU A 150 3.10 0.72 12.24
C LEU A 150 4.56 0.44 12.57
N VAL A 151 5.12 1.14 13.57
CA VAL A 151 6.48 0.91 14.05
C VAL A 151 6.63 -0.50 14.63
N MET A 152 5.71 -0.91 15.50
CA MET A 152 5.72 -2.22 16.16
C MET A 152 5.65 -3.37 15.16
N ILE A 153 4.71 -3.33 14.21
CA ILE A 153 4.62 -4.38 13.19
C ILE A 153 5.83 -4.35 12.26
N SER A 154 6.34 -3.17 11.88
CA SER A 154 7.52 -3.07 11.01
C SER A 154 8.75 -3.65 11.68
N ASN A 155 8.87 -3.49 13.00
CA ASN A 155 9.88 -4.13 13.81
C ASN A 155 9.79 -5.65 13.69
N GLU A 156 8.61 -6.23 13.90
CA GLU A 156 8.42 -7.68 13.84
C GLU A 156 8.61 -8.27 12.44
N PHE A 157 8.19 -7.58 11.38
CA PHE A 157 8.40 -8.07 10.00
C PHE A 157 9.85 -7.98 9.53
N THR A 158 10.66 -7.09 10.13
CA THR A 158 12.06 -6.88 9.71
C THR A 158 13.10 -7.43 10.68
N GLY A 159 12.68 -7.91 11.86
CA GLY A 159 13.58 -8.49 12.86
C GLY A 159 14.57 -7.50 13.48
N ASN A 160 14.36 -6.20 13.24
CA ASN A 160 15.10 -5.16 13.95
C ASN A 160 14.59 -5.14 15.40
N GLY A 161 15.42 -4.84 16.39
CA GLY A 161 14.94 -4.70 17.77
C GLY A 161 14.23 -3.37 17.98
N TYR A 162 13.25 -3.32 18.90
CA TYR A 162 12.48 -2.11 19.28
C TYR A 162 13.33 -0.86 19.54
N GLY A 163 14.62 -1.02 19.88
CA GLY A 163 15.55 0.08 20.14
C GLY A 163 15.94 0.93 18.92
N ILE A 164 15.60 0.54 17.69
CA ILE A 164 15.95 1.28 16.46
C ILE A 164 14.89 2.33 16.09
N PHE A 165 13.69 2.25 16.67
CA PHE A 165 12.62 3.20 16.39
C PHE A 165 12.70 4.39 17.35
N GLY A 166 13.03 5.57 16.83
CA GLY A 166 13.21 6.78 17.65
C GLY A 166 11.96 7.12 18.48
N ALA A 167 12.15 7.73 19.66
CA ALA A 167 11.02 8.06 20.55
C ALA A 167 10.12 9.18 20.01
N THR A 168 10.62 10.00 19.09
CA THR A 168 9.90 11.15 18.52
C THR A 168 9.13 10.76 17.25
N ILE A 169 8.08 11.52 16.90
CA ILE A 169 7.30 11.31 15.65
C ILE A 169 8.23 11.30 14.43
N LEU A 170 9.15 12.27 14.32
CA LEU A 170 10.13 12.34 13.24
C LEU A 170 11.09 11.14 13.25
N GLY A 171 11.51 10.68 14.43
CA GLY A 171 12.33 9.48 14.59
C GLY A 171 11.62 8.23 14.08
N LYS A 172 10.33 8.07 14.40
CA LYS A 172 9.49 6.95 13.93
C LYS A 172 9.33 6.94 12.42
N PHE A 173 9.07 8.09 11.80
CA PHE A 173 9.00 8.21 10.34
C PHE A 173 10.34 7.88 9.65
N ASN A 174 11.45 8.37 10.20
CA ASN A 174 12.78 8.08 9.66
C ASN A 174 13.12 6.59 9.77
N SER A 175 12.86 5.97 10.92
CA SER A 175 13.07 4.54 11.13
C SER A 175 12.17 3.71 10.22
N LEU A 176 10.90 4.07 10.02
CA LEU A 176 10.02 3.42 9.06
C LEU A 176 10.57 3.50 7.63
N LEU A 177 11.02 4.69 7.19
CA LEU A 177 11.58 4.87 5.86
C LEU A 177 12.85 4.04 5.66
N LEU A 178 13.73 3.97 6.66
CA LEU A 178 14.96 3.17 6.61
C LEU A 178 14.67 1.67 6.60
N VAL A 179 13.75 1.21 7.44
CA VAL A 179 13.37 -0.20 7.55
C VAL A 179 12.69 -0.70 6.27
N TRP A 180 11.72 0.05 5.76
CA TRP A 180 11.01 -0.31 4.55
C TRP A 180 11.84 -0.07 3.29
N GLY A 181 12.63 1.01 3.24
CA GLY A 181 13.60 1.23 2.18
C GLY A 181 14.63 0.12 2.11
N GLY A 182 15.17 -0.30 3.26
CA GLY A 182 16.08 -1.43 3.37
C GLY A 182 15.43 -2.76 3.01
N TYR A 183 14.18 -3.01 3.45
CA TYR A 183 13.42 -4.22 3.10
C TYR A 183 13.14 -4.31 1.60
N VAL A 184 12.72 -3.21 0.96
CA VAL A 184 12.49 -3.17 -0.49
C VAL A 184 13.80 -3.38 -1.25
N ILE A 185 14.89 -2.69 -0.87
CA ILE A 185 16.18 -2.83 -1.53
C ILE A 185 16.74 -4.25 -1.36
N SER A 186 16.69 -4.81 -0.14
CA SER A 186 17.17 -6.17 0.15
C SER A 186 16.30 -7.24 -0.51
N GLY A 187 14.97 -7.09 -0.50
CA GLY A 187 14.05 -8.01 -1.15
C GLY A 187 14.22 -8.03 -2.67
N VAL A 188 14.32 -6.86 -3.31
CA VAL A 188 14.61 -6.75 -4.75
C VAL A 188 15.99 -7.32 -5.08
N SER A 189 17.02 -7.02 -4.27
CA SER A 189 18.37 -7.56 -4.48
C SER A 189 18.41 -9.09 -4.33
N ALA A 190 17.74 -9.64 -3.32
CA ALA A 190 17.66 -11.08 -3.09
C ALA A 190 16.85 -11.79 -4.17
N ALA A 191 15.74 -11.20 -4.63
CA ALA A 191 14.96 -11.72 -5.74
C ALA A 191 15.78 -11.72 -7.04
N THR A 192 16.51 -10.64 -7.32
CA THR A 192 17.40 -10.53 -8.49
C THR A 192 18.53 -11.55 -8.42
N LEU A 193 19.17 -11.70 -7.26
CA LEU A 193 20.22 -12.70 -7.04
C LEU A 193 19.69 -14.13 -7.21
N THR A 194 18.52 -14.42 -6.65
CA THR A 194 17.85 -15.72 -6.76
C THR A 194 17.48 -16.02 -8.21
N ALA A 195 16.93 -15.05 -8.93
CA ALA A 195 16.65 -15.17 -10.36
C ALA A 195 17.93 -15.40 -11.18
N ALA A 196 19.02 -14.71 -10.85
CA ALA A 196 20.32 -14.91 -11.50
C ALA A 196 20.91 -16.31 -11.21
N ILE A 197 20.79 -16.81 -9.98
CA ILE A 197 21.21 -18.17 -9.58
C ILE A 197 20.37 -19.20 -10.33
N LEU A 198 19.04 -19.06 -10.35
CA LEU A 198 18.13 -19.96 -11.06
C LEU A 198 18.44 -19.96 -12.56
N ARG A 199 18.59 -18.78 -13.18
CA ARG A 199 18.95 -18.66 -14.60
C ARG A 199 20.29 -19.33 -14.90
N ARG A 200 21.30 -19.12 -14.06
CA ARG A 200 22.61 -19.77 -14.20
C ARG A 200 22.52 -21.28 -14.04
N HIS A 201 21.73 -21.76 -13.07
CA HIS A 201 21.54 -23.18 -12.81
C HIS A 201 20.78 -23.88 -13.95
N PHE A 202 19.68 -23.28 -14.43
CA PHE A 202 18.90 -23.81 -15.54
C PHE A 202 19.64 -23.72 -16.88
N ASN A 203 20.32 -22.62 -17.19
CA ASN A 203 21.16 -22.54 -18.40
C ASN A 203 22.27 -23.58 -18.39
N LYS A 204 22.87 -23.87 -17.23
CA LYS A 204 23.87 -24.92 -17.10
C LYS A 204 23.27 -26.30 -17.38
N ARG A 205 22.08 -26.61 -16.84
CA ARG A 205 21.37 -27.87 -17.13
C ARG A 205 20.92 -27.98 -18.59
N PHE A 206 20.48 -26.89 -19.21
CA PHE A 206 20.15 -26.87 -20.63
C PHE A 206 21.38 -27.11 -21.50
N ALA A 207 22.51 -26.46 -21.21
CA ALA A 207 23.77 -26.70 -21.93
C ALA A 207 24.33 -28.13 -21.70
N GLU A 208 24.12 -28.71 -20.51
CA GLU A 208 24.47 -30.12 -20.22
C GLU A 208 23.55 -31.10 -20.97
N LEU A 209 22.25 -30.80 -21.07
CA LEU A 209 21.28 -31.57 -21.85
C LEU A 209 21.53 -31.47 -23.36
N GLU A 210 21.86 -30.28 -23.86
CA GLU A 210 22.19 -30.03 -25.26
C GLU A 210 23.45 -30.81 -25.66
N LYS A 211 24.47 -30.85 -24.79
CA LYS A 211 25.65 -31.70 -24.99
C LYS A 211 25.40 -33.20 -24.94
N LEU A 212 24.39 -33.66 -24.19
CA LEU A 212 23.97 -35.06 -24.15
C LEU A 212 23.13 -35.45 -25.38
N ILE A 213 22.49 -34.47 -26.03
CA ILE A 213 21.72 -34.67 -27.27
C ILE A 213 22.63 -34.57 -28.49
N GLU A 214 23.62 -33.67 -28.47
CA GLU A 214 24.63 -33.50 -29.53
C GLU A 214 25.81 -34.49 -29.41
N GLY A 215 25.86 -35.28 -28.35
CA GLY A 215 26.96 -36.19 -28.04
C GLY A 215 26.49 -37.62 -27.81
N ASP A 216 25.90 -38.22 -28.86
CA ASP A 216 25.74 -39.68 -29.04
C ASP A 216 25.85 -40.04 -30.55
N ASP A 217 26.67 -39.27 -31.30
CA ASP A 217 27.05 -39.52 -32.71
C ASP A 217 28.58 -39.77 -32.81
N GLU A 218 29.10 -40.78 -32.08
CA GLU A 218 30.37 -41.47 -32.42
C GLU A 218 30.09 -42.87 -32.99
#